data_AF-A0A1E5H472-F1
#
_entry.id   AF-A0A1E5H472-F1
#
_cell.length_a   1.000
_cell.length_b   1.000
_cell.length_c   1.000
_cell.angle_alpha   90.00
_cell.angle_beta   90.00
_cell.angle_gamma   90.00
#
_symmetry.space_group_name_H-M   'P 1'
#
loop_
_entity.id
_entity.type
_entity.pdbx_description
1 polymer ?
#
loop_
_entity_poly.entity_id
_entity_poly.type
_entity_poly.pdbx_seq_one_letter_code
_entity_poly.pdbx_strand_id
1 'polypeptide(L)'
;MGVTQAQGVQWAKNSIGRAYDFDGAFGIQCFDLINQYAHDLFGISFRGAVAKDLMQTGNVGGFRVIPNTANFYPLPGDIFVYTNGSAGHTGIVLGSVTTTGFIGVDQNGRSNNEPSTQRAFNYAGFAGVVRPPFTVVVQPFPSRPCKVKVGNIVLLTGGAKVTSPWSSNENIPANMVNNYYRVERVEKLNEKWQSSEYQVLINSDASSYRKWIYEQDLLVAPAAKFKKGMKVRLSTGATNASRYWSRRILEKKFLGQEYTIGDVVATAESQSPYQYLISSNTLGNLWVLEQDLADRTIRFITNEPFMNQEHNQNPEVKNKNLYKTVINNISKESTAKLMAEFTRSKTWPMLTNGNVFLIEYPTHLMVKVVGVKLDSTASVKAECLRLTKGQIPKYNERDMKVVLQTNKKYNWIEIDNLPKDWQAISNRLRYNLRERFCQYFLDTRVSYGKQSDGKFYFQIINIENKERATELAAKLKGWFPGDTNEYTNAQIFLQR
;
A
#
# COMPACT_ATOMS: atom_id res chain seq x y z
N MET A 1 0.27 -25.16 -38.64
CA MET A 1 1.08 -24.95 -37.42
C MET A 1 0.97 -26.23 -36.60
N GLY A 2 2.09 -26.82 -36.16
CA GLY A 2 2.05 -28.08 -35.41
C GLY A 2 1.57 -27.92 -33.96
N VAL A 3 1.14 -29.02 -33.33
CA VAL A 3 0.61 -29.03 -31.96
C VAL A 3 1.74 -28.88 -30.94
N THR A 4 1.55 -28.00 -29.96
CA THR A 4 2.50 -27.81 -28.85
C THR A 4 2.17 -28.72 -27.67
N GLN A 5 3.17 -29.02 -26.82
CA GLN A 5 2.97 -29.83 -25.61
C GLN A 5 1.91 -29.21 -24.67
N ALA A 6 1.88 -27.88 -24.55
CA ALA A 6 0.90 -27.17 -23.75
C ALA A 6 -0.53 -27.36 -24.27
N GLN A 7 -0.74 -27.36 -25.59
CA GLN A 7 -2.04 -27.64 -26.20
C GLN A 7 -2.48 -29.09 -25.93
N GLY A 8 -1.55 -30.05 -25.99
CA GLY A 8 -1.82 -31.45 -25.63
C GLY A 8 -2.29 -31.61 -24.18
N VAL A 9 -1.55 -31.03 -23.24
CA VAL A 9 -1.93 -31.06 -21.81
C VAL A 9 -3.26 -30.34 -21.57
N GLN A 10 -3.51 -29.23 -22.25
CA GLN A 10 -4.78 -28.49 -22.09
C GLN A 10 -5.97 -29.29 -22.62
N TRP A 11 -5.82 -29.98 -23.76
CA TRP A 11 -6.84 -30.89 -24.26
C TRP A 11 -7.15 -31.98 -23.22
N ALA A 12 -6.11 -32.61 -22.66
CA ALA A 12 -6.29 -33.66 -21.65
C ALA A 12 -7.02 -33.17 -20.39
N LYS A 13 -6.73 -31.94 -19.94
CA LYS A 13 -7.47 -31.30 -18.83
C LYS A 13 -8.92 -31.02 -19.19
N ASN A 14 -9.19 -30.54 -20.40
CA ASN A 14 -10.55 -30.24 -20.86
C ASN A 14 -11.41 -31.50 -21.07
N SER A 15 -10.75 -32.65 -21.24
CA SER A 15 -11.40 -33.95 -21.32
C SER A 15 -11.89 -34.47 -19.97
N ILE A 16 -11.41 -33.96 -18.82
CA ILE A 16 -11.86 -34.42 -17.49
C ILE A 16 -13.38 -34.22 -17.35
N GLY A 17 -14.08 -35.28 -16.95
CA GLY A 17 -15.54 -35.33 -16.84
C GLY A 17 -16.28 -35.67 -18.15
N ARG A 18 -15.57 -35.81 -19.28
CA ARG A 18 -16.15 -36.24 -20.57
C ARG A 18 -15.95 -37.73 -20.80
N ALA A 19 -16.81 -38.31 -21.62
CA ALA A 19 -16.75 -39.70 -22.03
C ALA A 19 -16.57 -39.78 -23.55
N TYR A 20 -15.62 -40.60 -23.98
CA TYR A 20 -15.35 -40.89 -25.38
C TYR A 20 -15.50 -42.40 -25.60
N ASP A 21 -16.30 -42.74 -26.61
CA ASP A 21 -16.48 -44.07 -27.19
C ASP A 21 -16.11 -43.89 -28.67
N PHE A 22 -14.83 -44.10 -28.97
CA PHE A 22 -14.25 -43.67 -30.23
C PHE A 22 -14.53 -44.69 -31.34
N ASP A 23 -14.52 -45.98 -31.00
CA ASP A 23 -14.74 -47.07 -31.95
C ASP A 23 -16.19 -47.63 -31.95
N GLY A 24 -17.04 -47.21 -31.00
CA GLY A 24 -18.41 -47.69 -30.86
C GLY A 24 -18.52 -49.10 -30.28
N ALA A 25 -17.44 -49.65 -29.73
CA ALA A 25 -17.33 -51.01 -29.23
C ALA A 25 -16.93 -51.03 -27.75
N PHE A 26 -17.57 -51.93 -26.97
CA PHE A 26 -17.29 -52.09 -25.53
C PHE A 26 -17.51 -50.84 -24.67
N GLY A 27 -18.10 -49.77 -25.21
CA GLY A 27 -18.47 -48.55 -24.50
C GLY A 27 -17.27 -47.64 -24.26
N ILE A 28 -17.17 -47.06 -23.06
CA ILE A 28 -16.17 -46.03 -22.75
C ILE A 28 -14.93 -46.71 -22.18
N GLN A 29 -13.87 -46.85 -22.97
CA GLN A 29 -12.60 -47.50 -22.56
C GLN A 29 -11.43 -46.51 -22.44
N CYS A 30 -10.36 -46.96 -21.78
CA CYS A 30 -9.12 -46.19 -21.66
C CYS A 30 -8.47 -45.92 -23.03
N PHE A 31 -8.62 -46.85 -23.98
CA PHE A 31 -8.05 -46.73 -25.32
C PHE A 31 -8.82 -45.73 -26.20
N ASP A 32 -10.13 -45.56 -25.99
CA ASP A 32 -10.95 -44.54 -26.67
C ASP A 32 -10.46 -43.13 -26.39
N LEU A 33 -10.16 -42.83 -25.12
CA LEU A 33 -9.62 -41.54 -24.72
C LEU A 33 -8.34 -41.20 -25.51
N ILE A 34 -7.48 -42.20 -25.71
CA ILE A 34 -6.21 -42.02 -26.40
C ILE A 34 -6.41 -41.87 -27.91
N ASN A 35 -7.31 -42.63 -28.50
CA ASN A 35 -7.65 -42.47 -29.91
C ASN A 35 -8.32 -41.13 -30.19
N GLN A 36 -9.21 -40.66 -29.31
CA GLN A 36 -9.78 -39.32 -29.41
C GLN A 36 -8.70 -38.23 -29.29
N TYR A 37 -7.77 -38.37 -28.34
CA TYR A 37 -6.66 -37.42 -28.16
C TYR A 37 -5.77 -37.32 -29.39
N ALA A 38 -5.41 -38.47 -29.98
CA ALA A 38 -4.60 -38.53 -31.19
C ALA A 38 -5.36 -37.99 -32.40
N HIS A 39 -6.65 -38.26 -32.50
CA HIS A 39 -7.49 -37.82 -33.60
C HIS A 39 -7.67 -36.30 -33.58
N ASP A 40 -8.07 -35.73 -32.44
CA ASP A 40 -8.38 -34.30 -32.32
C ASP A 40 -7.17 -33.40 -32.54
N LEU A 41 -6.00 -33.83 -32.06
CA LEU A 41 -4.80 -33.01 -32.12
C LEU A 41 -3.94 -33.31 -33.36
N PHE A 42 -3.86 -34.58 -33.77
CA PHE A 42 -2.90 -35.00 -34.78
C PHE A 42 -3.56 -35.64 -36.01
N GLY A 43 -4.88 -35.81 -36.02
CA GLY A 43 -5.61 -36.39 -37.15
C GLY A 43 -5.32 -37.87 -37.40
N ILE A 44 -4.83 -38.60 -36.38
CA ILE A 44 -4.48 -40.02 -36.46
C ILE A 44 -5.21 -40.83 -35.38
N SER A 45 -5.30 -42.14 -35.58
CA SER A 45 -5.72 -43.09 -34.55
C SER A 45 -4.72 -44.24 -34.45
N PHE A 46 -4.65 -44.86 -33.27
CA PHE A 46 -3.81 -46.00 -33.01
C PHE A 46 -4.51 -47.30 -33.39
N ARG A 47 -3.71 -48.26 -33.88
CA ARG A 47 -4.15 -49.63 -34.13
C ARG A 47 -3.83 -50.50 -32.91
N GLY A 48 -4.70 -51.45 -32.60
CA GLY A 48 -4.54 -52.36 -31.47
C GLY A 48 -5.91 -52.80 -30.97
N ALA A 49 -5.95 -53.92 -30.25
CA ALA A 49 -7.18 -54.37 -29.60
C ALA A 49 -7.25 -53.83 -28.17
N VAL A 50 -6.11 -53.55 -27.54
CA VAL A 50 -6.01 -53.20 -26.12
C VAL A 50 -4.88 -52.21 -25.82
N ALA A 51 -4.92 -51.57 -24.64
CA ALA A 51 -3.99 -50.51 -24.24
C ALA A 51 -2.51 -50.93 -24.25
N LYS A 52 -2.18 -52.17 -23.85
CA LYS A 52 -0.78 -52.64 -23.83
C LYS A 52 -0.14 -52.72 -25.23
N ASP A 53 -0.95 -52.82 -26.29
CA ASP A 53 -0.46 -52.91 -27.67
C ASP A 53 0.26 -51.63 -28.10
N LEU A 54 -0.05 -50.49 -27.46
CA LEU A 54 0.58 -49.19 -27.71
C LEU A 54 2.11 -49.22 -27.60
N MET A 55 2.68 -50.09 -26.77
CA MET A 55 4.14 -50.25 -26.67
C MET A 55 4.77 -50.85 -27.94
N GLN A 56 3.98 -51.44 -28.83
CA GLN A 56 4.42 -51.99 -30.12
C GLN A 56 3.90 -51.15 -31.29
N THR A 57 2.64 -50.71 -31.22
CA THR A 57 1.94 -50.05 -32.33
C THR A 57 1.97 -48.52 -32.28
N GLY A 58 2.39 -47.93 -31.16
CA GLY A 58 2.30 -46.48 -30.93
C GLY A 58 3.25 -45.62 -31.77
N ASN A 59 4.20 -46.21 -32.51
CA ASN A 59 5.12 -45.48 -33.41
C ASN A 59 4.44 -45.12 -34.74
N VAL A 60 3.35 -44.35 -34.71
CA VAL A 60 2.56 -43.94 -35.88
C VAL A 60 2.41 -42.42 -35.94
N GLY A 61 2.35 -41.83 -37.13
CA GLY A 61 2.08 -40.40 -37.29
C GLY A 61 3.10 -39.47 -36.63
N GLY A 62 4.35 -39.94 -36.42
CA GLY A 62 5.40 -39.19 -35.73
C GLY A 62 5.45 -39.38 -34.21
N PHE A 63 4.49 -40.11 -33.63
CA PHE A 63 4.55 -40.51 -32.22
C PHE A 63 5.72 -41.47 -31.99
N ARG A 64 6.27 -41.44 -30.77
CA ARG A 64 7.43 -42.25 -30.39
C ARG A 64 7.14 -43.05 -29.14
N VAL A 65 7.28 -44.37 -29.22
CA VAL A 65 7.26 -45.25 -28.05
C VAL A 65 8.60 -45.12 -27.32
N ILE A 66 8.54 -44.88 -26.01
CA ILE A 66 9.71 -44.77 -25.14
C ILE A 66 9.51 -45.73 -23.96
N PRO A 67 10.28 -46.83 -23.90
CA PRO A 67 10.21 -47.78 -22.79
C PRO A 67 10.64 -47.14 -21.46
N ASN A 68 10.03 -47.61 -20.37
CA ASN A 68 10.45 -47.21 -19.03
C ASN A 68 11.87 -47.74 -18.72
N THR A 69 12.66 -46.92 -18.03
CA THR A 69 13.98 -47.28 -17.48
C THR A 69 14.11 -46.70 -16.07
N ALA A 70 15.09 -47.13 -15.28
CA ALA A 70 15.24 -46.68 -13.88
C ALA A 70 15.33 -45.15 -13.71
N ASN A 71 15.82 -44.42 -14.72
CA ASN A 71 15.97 -42.96 -14.70
C ASN A 71 14.97 -42.24 -15.61
N PHE A 72 13.98 -42.96 -16.15
CA PHE A 72 13.01 -42.37 -17.06
C PHE A 72 11.87 -41.71 -16.29
N TYR A 73 11.55 -40.49 -16.69
CA TYR A 73 10.38 -39.76 -16.21
C TYR A 73 9.50 -39.35 -17.40
N PRO A 74 8.19 -39.63 -17.34
CA PRO A 74 7.27 -39.16 -18.38
C PRO A 74 7.19 -37.62 -18.35
N LEU A 75 6.80 -37.03 -19.48
CA LEU A 75 6.56 -35.60 -19.60
C LEU A 75 5.05 -35.32 -19.70
N PRO A 76 4.57 -34.14 -19.27
CA PRO A 76 3.19 -33.72 -19.51
C PRO A 76 2.80 -33.86 -20.99
N GLY A 77 1.65 -34.45 -21.26
CA GLY A 77 1.13 -34.71 -22.61
C GLY A 77 1.55 -36.05 -23.20
N ASP A 78 2.47 -36.79 -22.57
CA ASP A 78 2.76 -38.18 -22.93
C ASP A 78 1.54 -39.08 -22.68
N ILE A 79 1.37 -40.11 -23.50
CA ILE A 79 0.41 -41.19 -23.29
C ILE A 79 1.11 -42.27 -22.47
N PHE A 80 0.69 -42.51 -21.23
CA PHE A 80 1.32 -43.55 -20.40
C PHE A 80 0.73 -44.94 -20.68
N VAL A 81 1.55 -45.98 -20.59
CA VAL A 81 1.10 -47.36 -20.82
C VAL A 81 1.49 -48.27 -19.65
N TYR A 82 0.50 -49.00 -19.12
CA TYR A 82 0.66 -50.12 -18.20
C TYR A 82 0.37 -51.44 -18.92
N THR A 83 1.18 -52.45 -18.64
CA THR A 83 1.04 -53.79 -19.24
C THR A 83 0.43 -54.82 -18.30
N ASN A 84 -0.04 -54.39 -17.12
CA ASN A 84 -0.66 -55.28 -16.14
C ASN A 84 -2.05 -55.76 -16.63
N GLY A 85 -2.42 -57.00 -16.30
CA GLY A 85 -3.72 -57.57 -16.69
C GLY A 85 -3.81 -58.00 -18.16
N SER A 86 -4.99 -58.42 -18.60
CA SER A 86 -5.21 -58.94 -19.96
C SER A 86 -5.16 -57.85 -21.03
N ALA A 87 -5.67 -56.65 -20.74
CA ALA A 87 -5.75 -55.52 -21.68
C ALA A 87 -4.68 -54.43 -21.48
N GLY A 88 -4.03 -54.37 -20.31
CA GLY A 88 -3.23 -53.19 -19.94
C GLY A 88 -4.11 -51.98 -19.56
N HIS A 89 -3.47 -50.84 -19.30
CA HIS A 89 -4.15 -49.58 -19.02
C HIS A 89 -3.40 -48.39 -19.60
N THR A 90 -4.11 -47.32 -19.97
CA THR A 90 -3.51 -46.15 -20.59
C THR A 90 -4.25 -44.86 -20.23
N GLY A 91 -3.58 -43.73 -20.44
CA GLY A 91 -4.12 -42.39 -20.21
C GLY A 91 -3.09 -41.32 -20.60
N ILE A 92 -3.37 -40.07 -20.26
CA ILE A 92 -2.52 -38.93 -20.63
C ILE A 92 -1.92 -38.31 -19.37
N VAL A 93 -0.60 -38.09 -19.37
CA VAL A 93 0.12 -37.47 -18.26
C VAL A 93 -0.21 -35.97 -18.20
N LEU A 94 -0.65 -35.47 -17.05
CA LEU A 94 -0.93 -34.05 -16.85
C LEU A 94 0.27 -33.31 -16.23
N GLY A 95 1.05 -33.98 -15.39
CA GLY A 95 2.23 -33.43 -14.73
C GLY A 95 2.46 -33.98 -13.33
N SER A 96 3.07 -33.16 -12.45
CA SER A 96 3.42 -33.52 -11.07
C SER A 96 4.23 -34.82 -10.99
N VAL A 97 5.20 -34.96 -11.89
CA VAL A 97 6.05 -36.14 -12.04
C VAL A 97 7.09 -36.14 -10.92
N THR A 98 7.13 -37.22 -10.15
CA THR A 98 8.06 -37.45 -9.05
C THR A 98 8.82 -38.76 -9.25
N THR A 99 9.69 -39.11 -8.31
CA THR A 99 10.38 -40.40 -8.26
C THR A 99 9.43 -41.59 -8.03
N THR A 100 8.21 -41.36 -7.57
CA THR A 100 7.26 -42.42 -7.21
C THR A 100 6.03 -42.49 -8.13
N GLY A 101 5.76 -41.44 -8.92
CA GLY A 101 4.61 -41.43 -9.80
C GLY A 101 4.36 -40.10 -10.51
N PHE A 102 3.13 -39.92 -10.98
CA PHE A 102 2.67 -38.71 -11.69
C PHE A 102 1.15 -38.56 -11.59
N ILE A 103 0.63 -37.40 -12.00
CA ILE A 103 -0.81 -37.17 -12.17
C ILE A 103 -1.16 -37.29 -13.66
N GLY A 104 -2.22 -38.04 -13.96
CA GLY A 104 -2.73 -38.27 -15.31
C GLY A 104 -4.26 -38.25 -15.38
N VAL A 105 -4.79 -38.37 -16.58
CA VAL A 105 -6.23 -38.57 -16.86
C VAL A 105 -6.44 -39.87 -17.61
N ASP A 106 -7.42 -40.66 -17.20
CA ASP A 106 -7.79 -41.95 -17.81
C ASP A 106 -9.32 -42.13 -17.90
N GLN A 107 -9.78 -43.05 -18.75
CA GLN A 107 -11.15 -43.56 -18.75
C GLN A 107 -11.18 -44.99 -18.25
N ASN A 108 -12.31 -45.41 -17.68
CA ASN A 108 -12.54 -46.79 -17.24
C ASN A 108 -11.43 -47.34 -16.30
N GLY A 109 -10.85 -46.48 -15.47
CA GLY A 109 -9.71 -46.83 -14.60
C GLY A 109 -10.10 -47.47 -13.27
N ARG A 110 -11.32 -47.21 -12.76
CA ARG A 110 -11.81 -47.77 -11.49
C ARG A 110 -13.15 -48.48 -11.61
N SER A 111 -14.05 -47.99 -12.45
CA SER A 111 -15.39 -48.55 -12.63
C SER A 111 -15.75 -48.64 -14.11
N ASN A 112 -16.63 -49.59 -14.45
CA ASN A 112 -17.06 -49.82 -15.83
C ASN A 112 -17.67 -48.55 -16.46
N ASN A 113 -17.22 -48.23 -17.68
CA ASN A 113 -17.69 -47.09 -18.48
C ASN A 113 -17.50 -45.72 -17.78
N GLU A 114 -16.45 -45.61 -16.97
CA GLU A 114 -16.17 -44.37 -16.25
C GLU A 114 -15.61 -43.28 -17.18
N PRO A 115 -16.12 -42.03 -17.08
CA PRO A 115 -15.61 -40.91 -17.86
C PRO A 115 -14.17 -40.55 -17.48
N SER A 116 -13.56 -39.70 -18.31
CA SER A 116 -12.20 -39.22 -18.15
C SER A 116 -12.00 -38.61 -16.76
N THR A 117 -11.17 -39.23 -15.94
CA THR A 117 -10.99 -38.88 -14.53
C THR A 117 -9.52 -38.61 -14.22
N GLN A 118 -9.24 -37.53 -13.49
CA GLN A 118 -7.88 -37.25 -13.04
C GLN A 118 -7.48 -38.17 -11.87
N ARG A 119 -6.29 -38.76 -11.93
CA ARG A 119 -5.78 -39.67 -10.90
C ARG A 119 -4.27 -39.55 -10.70
N ALA A 120 -3.84 -40.04 -9.54
CA ALA A 120 -2.44 -40.34 -9.27
C ALA A 120 -2.09 -41.75 -9.74
N PHE A 121 -0.99 -41.87 -10.46
CA PHE A 121 -0.43 -43.11 -11.00
C PHE A 121 0.96 -43.33 -10.41
N ASN A 122 1.34 -44.59 -10.21
CA ASN A 122 2.66 -44.99 -9.70
C ASN A 122 3.41 -45.86 -10.72
N TYR A 123 4.72 -46.02 -10.60
CA TYR A 123 5.49 -46.76 -11.62
C TYR A 123 5.36 -48.29 -11.58
N ALA A 124 4.50 -48.88 -10.73
CA ALA A 124 4.34 -50.33 -10.66
C ALA A 124 3.63 -50.88 -11.92
N GLY A 125 4.36 -51.64 -12.75
CA GLY A 125 3.87 -52.16 -14.02
C GLY A 125 3.69 -51.11 -15.12
N PHE A 126 4.27 -49.92 -14.92
CA PHE A 126 4.40 -48.88 -15.94
C PHE A 126 5.45 -49.32 -16.96
N ALA A 127 5.02 -49.53 -18.21
CA ALA A 127 5.86 -50.06 -19.27
C ALA A 127 6.60 -48.97 -20.05
N GLY A 128 6.08 -47.76 -20.08
CA GLY A 128 6.66 -46.63 -20.80
C GLY A 128 5.59 -45.64 -21.25
N VAL A 129 5.93 -44.85 -22.27
CA VAL A 129 5.02 -43.87 -22.87
C VAL A 129 5.00 -43.94 -24.39
N VAL A 130 3.91 -43.47 -24.98
CA VAL A 130 3.87 -43.01 -26.36
C VAL A 130 3.89 -41.47 -26.36
N ARG A 131 4.98 -40.89 -26.83
CA ARG A 131 5.21 -39.44 -26.85
C ARG A 131 4.71 -38.83 -28.16
N PRO A 132 3.77 -37.86 -28.11
CA PRO A 132 3.31 -37.18 -29.31
C PRO A 132 4.40 -36.33 -29.98
N PRO A 133 4.32 -36.10 -31.31
CA PRO A 133 5.26 -35.25 -32.06
C PRO A 133 4.99 -33.77 -31.81
N PHE A 134 5.07 -33.33 -30.55
CA PHE A 134 4.88 -31.93 -30.22
C PHE A 134 5.93 -31.06 -30.91
N THR A 135 5.48 -29.96 -31.49
CA THR A 135 6.38 -28.94 -32.01
C THR A 135 7.09 -28.28 -30.84
N VAL A 136 8.43 -28.36 -30.84
CA VAL A 136 9.28 -27.67 -29.87
C VAL A 136 9.15 -26.18 -30.14
N VAL A 137 8.45 -25.46 -29.26
CA VAL A 137 8.53 -24.01 -29.24
C VAL A 137 9.87 -23.67 -28.61
N VAL A 138 10.84 -23.23 -29.42
CA VAL A 138 12.02 -22.54 -28.88
C VAL A 138 11.50 -21.26 -28.25
N GLN A 139 11.33 -21.29 -26.93
CA GLN A 139 11.00 -20.08 -26.19
C GLN A 139 12.17 -19.11 -26.38
N PRO A 140 11.94 -17.88 -26.85
CA PRO A 140 13.01 -16.90 -26.95
C PRO A 140 13.58 -16.70 -25.55
N PHE A 141 14.90 -16.89 -25.41
CA PHE A 141 15.61 -16.54 -24.20
C PHE A 141 16.38 -15.24 -24.44
N PRO A 142 16.19 -14.20 -23.62
CA PRO A 142 15.29 -14.11 -22.46
C PRO A 142 13.81 -14.06 -22.86
N SER A 143 12.92 -14.58 -22.01
CA SER A 143 11.47 -14.61 -22.26
C SER A 143 10.81 -13.23 -22.09
N ARG A 144 11.49 -12.30 -21.43
CA ARG A 144 11.06 -10.91 -21.26
C ARG A 144 12.22 -9.92 -21.39
N PRO A 145 11.96 -8.63 -21.64
CA PRO A 145 12.95 -7.58 -21.47
C PRO A 145 13.48 -7.51 -20.02
N CYS A 146 14.70 -6.99 -19.86
CA CYS A 146 15.25 -6.70 -18.55
C CYS A 146 14.46 -5.58 -17.87
N LYS A 147 14.17 -5.77 -16.58
CA LYS A 147 13.50 -4.82 -15.67
C LYS A 147 14.29 -3.53 -15.50
N VAL A 148 15.62 -3.60 -15.62
CA VAL A 148 16.53 -2.48 -15.40
C VAL A 148 17.28 -2.15 -16.69
N LYS A 149 17.71 -0.89 -16.81
CA LYS A 149 18.49 -0.39 -17.95
C LYS A 149 19.78 0.25 -17.45
N VAL A 150 20.80 0.28 -18.31
CA VAL A 150 22.04 1.03 -18.06
C VAL A 150 21.70 2.48 -17.69
N GLY A 151 22.34 2.97 -16.64
CA GLY A 151 22.11 4.30 -16.06
C GLY A 151 21.00 4.38 -15.02
N ASN A 152 20.16 3.35 -14.84
CA ASN A 152 19.18 3.32 -13.75
C ASN A 152 19.87 3.31 -12.38
N ILE A 153 19.19 3.88 -11.39
CA ILE A 153 19.53 3.69 -9.98
C ILE A 153 18.66 2.54 -9.46
N VAL A 154 19.28 1.59 -8.77
CA VAL A 154 18.64 0.37 -8.28
C VAL A 154 18.98 0.12 -6.81
N LEU A 155 18.01 -0.32 -6.03
CA LEU A 155 18.19 -0.79 -4.66
C LEU A 155 18.61 -2.26 -4.68
N LEU A 156 19.66 -2.59 -3.94
CA LEU A 156 20.08 -3.97 -3.70
C LEU A 156 19.30 -4.57 -2.52
N THR A 157 18.50 -5.61 -2.75
CA THR A 157 17.61 -6.17 -1.72
C THR A 157 18.30 -7.13 -0.76
N GLY A 158 17.69 -7.37 0.41
CA GLY A 158 18.11 -8.42 1.33
C GLY A 158 18.09 -9.81 0.69
N GLY A 159 19.16 -10.58 0.88
CA GLY A 159 19.32 -11.91 0.29
C GLY A 159 19.82 -11.92 -1.16
N ALA A 160 20.19 -10.77 -1.71
CA ALA A 160 20.73 -10.66 -3.05
C ALA A 160 21.99 -11.52 -3.24
N LYS A 161 22.17 -12.07 -4.45
CA LYS A 161 23.32 -12.91 -4.78
C LYS A 161 24.17 -12.33 -5.91
N VAL A 162 25.48 -12.51 -5.78
CA VAL A 162 26.45 -12.17 -6.83
C VAL A 162 26.34 -13.16 -7.98
N THR A 163 26.32 -12.64 -9.21
CA THR A 163 26.46 -13.42 -10.44
C THR A 163 27.93 -13.41 -10.84
N SER A 164 28.62 -14.54 -10.82
CA SER A 164 29.94 -14.63 -11.46
C SER A 164 30.17 -16.02 -12.03
N PRO A 165 31.06 -16.16 -13.02
CA PRO A 165 31.53 -17.47 -13.47
C PRO A 165 32.32 -18.26 -12.39
N TRP A 166 32.63 -17.67 -11.22
CA TRP A 166 33.57 -18.23 -10.23
C TRP A 166 33.16 -18.15 -8.74
N SER A 167 31.94 -17.76 -8.38
CA SER A 167 31.47 -17.88 -6.99
C SER A 167 29.96 -17.66 -6.87
N SER A 168 29.17 -18.71 -7.04
CA SER A 168 27.70 -18.69 -6.86
C SER A 168 27.24 -18.54 -5.39
N ASN A 169 28.14 -18.25 -4.44
CA ASN A 169 27.86 -18.17 -3.00
C ASN A 169 28.65 -17.04 -2.27
N GLU A 170 29.19 -16.03 -2.97
CA GLU A 170 29.77 -14.88 -2.26
C GLU A 170 28.65 -14.13 -1.51
N ASN A 171 28.76 -14.09 -0.18
CA ASN A 171 27.82 -13.34 0.64
C ASN A 171 28.02 -11.84 0.40
N ILE A 172 26.93 -11.15 0.07
CA ILE A 172 26.93 -9.69 0.02
C ILE A 172 27.01 -9.17 1.46
N PRO A 173 27.98 -8.30 1.79
CA PRO A 173 28.09 -7.73 3.13
C PRO A 173 26.80 -7.01 3.54
N ALA A 174 26.36 -7.20 4.80
CA ALA A 174 25.09 -6.65 5.27
C ALA A 174 24.99 -5.12 5.14
N ASN A 175 26.12 -4.41 5.22
CA ASN A 175 26.20 -2.95 5.04
C ASN A 175 26.08 -2.49 3.57
N MET A 176 26.13 -3.41 2.60
CA MET A 176 25.95 -3.12 1.17
C MET A 176 24.48 -3.30 0.73
N VAL A 177 23.72 -4.11 1.47
CA VAL A 177 22.29 -4.33 1.23
C VAL A 177 21.48 -3.10 1.63
N ASN A 178 20.33 -2.88 0.99
CA ASN A 178 19.45 -1.73 1.18
C ASN A 178 20.09 -0.38 0.85
N ASN A 179 21.14 -0.39 0.01
CA ASN A 179 21.74 0.79 -0.59
C ASN A 179 21.41 0.87 -2.08
N TYR A 180 21.52 2.07 -2.63
CA TYR A 180 21.33 2.33 -4.04
C TYR A 180 22.64 2.26 -4.81
N TYR A 181 22.56 1.69 -6.00
CA TYR A 181 23.66 1.50 -6.93
C TYR A 181 23.25 1.94 -8.32
N ARG A 182 24.23 2.32 -9.13
CA ARG A 182 24.02 2.65 -10.54
C ARG A 182 24.19 1.40 -11.38
N VAL A 183 23.34 1.23 -12.37
CA VAL A 183 23.46 0.14 -13.34
C VAL A 183 24.49 0.55 -14.40
N GLU A 184 25.61 -0.16 -14.43
CA GLU A 184 26.68 0.07 -15.39
C GLU A 184 26.49 -0.78 -16.65
N ARG A 185 26.08 -2.05 -16.48
CA ARG A 185 25.91 -3.00 -17.58
C ARG A 185 24.78 -3.99 -17.30
N VAL A 186 24.13 -4.46 -18.35
CA VAL A 186 23.14 -5.53 -18.33
C VAL A 186 23.56 -6.60 -19.32
N GLU A 187 23.61 -7.86 -18.90
CA GLU A 187 23.95 -9.00 -19.74
C GLU A 187 22.89 -10.10 -19.57
N LYS A 188 22.63 -10.83 -20.66
CA LYS A 188 21.76 -12.02 -20.63
C LYS A 188 22.51 -13.16 -19.94
N LEU A 189 21.81 -13.97 -19.15
CA LEU A 189 22.37 -15.21 -18.64
C LEU A 189 22.43 -16.28 -19.76
N ASN A 190 23.14 -17.37 -19.54
CA ASN A 190 23.11 -18.52 -20.47
C ASN A 190 21.87 -19.40 -20.25
N GLU A 191 21.30 -19.34 -19.05
CA GLU A 191 20.08 -20.03 -18.66
C GLU A 191 19.37 -19.27 -17.53
N LYS A 192 18.10 -19.58 -17.29
CA LYS A 192 17.31 -18.93 -16.25
C LYS A 192 17.78 -19.39 -14.86
N TRP A 193 18.18 -18.46 -14.01
CA TRP A 193 18.47 -18.73 -12.60
C TRP A 193 17.33 -18.21 -11.73
N GLN A 194 16.59 -19.13 -11.12
CA GLN A 194 15.34 -18.82 -10.42
C GLN A 194 14.37 -18.00 -11.31
N SER A 195 14.17 -16.72 -11.00
CA SER A 195 13.32 -15.81 -11.79
C SER A 195 14.11 -14.86 -12.69
N SER A 196 15.44 -14.89 -12.61
CA SER A 196 16.35 -14.03 -13.38
C SER A 196 16.76 -14.65 -14.70
N GLU A 197 16.71 -13.83 -15.74
CA GLU A 197 17.22 -14.14 -17.09
C GLU A 197 18.39 -13.23 -17.47
N TYR A 198 18.72 -12.29 -16.58
CA TYR A 198 19.75 -11.27 -16.76
C TYR A 198 20.61 -11.16 -15.51
N GLN A 199 21.87 -10.79 -15.72
CA GLN A 199 22.77 -10.27 -14.71
C GLN A 199 23.03 -8.78 -14.95
N VAL A 200 23.26 -8.06 -13.87
CA VAL A 200 23.38 -6.60 -13.87
C VAL A 200 24.62 -6.21 -13.10
N LEU A 201 25.54 -5.50 -13.75
CA LEU A 201 26.70 -4.93 -13.11
C LEU A 201 26.29 -3.63 -12.44
N ILE A 202 26.36 -3.61 -11.12
CA ILE A 202 26.05 -2.43 -10.32
C ILE A 202 27.33 -1.83 -9.74
N ASN A 203 27.38 -0.50 -9.64
CA ASN A 203 28.48 0.23 -9.04
C ASN A 203 27.98 1.29 -8.05
N SER A 204 28.75 1.50 -6.98
CA SER A 204 28.49 2.57 -6.00
C SER A 204 29.11 3.88 -6.48
N ASP A 205 28.43 5.00 -6.26
CA ASP A 205 29.05 6.31 -6.46
C ASP A 205 29.89 6.74 -5.22
N ALA A 206 29.78 6.02 -4.09
CA ALA A 206 30.40 6.36 -2.81
C ALA A 206 31.64 5.51 -2.45
N SER A 207 31.86 4.40 -3.17
CA SER A 207 32.96 3.46 -2.89
C SER A 207 33.36 2.73 -4.16
N SER A 208 34.46 1.98 -4.11
CA SER A 208 34.85 1.08 -5.20
C SER A 208 33.99 -0.19 -5.30
N TYR A 209 32.88 -0.29 -4.55
CA TYR A 209 32.01 -1.45 -4.59
C TYR A 209 31.35 -1.57 -5.96
N ARG A 210 31.65 -2.68 -6.64
CA ARG A 210 31.19 -3.00 -7.98
C ARG A 210 31.03 -4.50 -8.10
N LYS A 211 29.80 -4.97 -8.35
CA LYS A 211 29.47 -6.40 -8.38
C LYS A 211 28.39 -6.69 -9.43
N TRP A 212 28.46 -7.89 -9.97
CA TRP A 212 27.45 -8.45 -10.84
C TRP A 212 26.36 -9.10 -9.98
N ILE A 213 25.09 -8.75 -10.19
CA ILE A 213 23.94 -9.17 -9.38
C ILE A 213 22.83 -9.72 -10.28
N TYR A 214 22.07 -10.70 -9.78
CA TYR A 214 20.88 -11.19 -10.46
C TYR A 214 19.80 -10.11 -10.54
N GLU A 215 19.20 -9.92 -11.71
CA GLU A 215 18.21 -8.85 -11.92
C GLU A 215 16.98 -8.94 -10.99
N GLN A 216 16.59 -10.14 -10.56
CA GLN A 216 15.48 -10.31 -9.62
C GLN A 216 15.73 -9.58 -8.28
N ASP A 217 16.99 -9.50 -7.84
CA ASP A 217 17.40 -8.97 -6.53
C ASP A 217 17.62 -7.44 -6.54
N LEU A 218 17.24 -6.79 -7.65
CA LEU A 218 17.36 -5.35 -7.85
C LEU A 218 15.97 -4.72 -7.97
N LEU A 219 15.75 -3.60 -7.29
CA LEU A 219 14.52 -2.81 -7.45
C LEU A 219 14.89 -1.46 -8.08
N VAL A 220 14.18 -1.07 -9.14
CA VAL A 220 14.36 0.27 -9.72
C VAL A 220 14.01 1.31 -8.67
N ALA A 221 14.86 2.32 -8.50
CA ALA A 221 14.62 3.39 -7.56
C ALA A 221 13.28 4.09 -7.83
N PRO A 222 12.53 4.47 -6.79
CA PRO A 222 11.29 5.22 -6.96
C PRO A 222 11.56 6.58 -7.62
N ALA A 223 10.51 7.26 -8.07
CA ALA A 223 10.66 8.63 -8.55
C ALA A 223 11.12 9.55 -7.41
N ALA A 224 11.98 10.52 -7.73
CA ALA A 224 12.47 11.54 -6.79
C ALA A 224 11.33 12.16 -5.99
N LYS A 225 11.45 12.14 -4.65
CA LYS A 225 10.42 12.63 -3.71
C LYS A 225 10.17 14.13 -3.86
N PHE A 226 11.24 14.90 -4.11
CA PHE A 226 11.16 16.35 -4.27
C PHE A 226 11.42 16.76 -5.72
N LYS A 227 10.83 17.87 -6.13
CA LYS A 227 10.97 18.43 -7.48
C LYS A 227 11.54 19.84 -7.39
N LYS A 228 12.17 20.29 -8.48
CA LYS A 228 12.66 21.66 -8.63
C LYS A 228 11.55 22.67 -8.32
N GLY A 229 11.89 23.69 -7.54
CA GLY A 229 10.97 24.71 -7.04
C GLY A 229 10.27 24.37 -5.73
N MET A 230 10.29 23.10 -5.27
CA MET A 230 9.67 22.74 -4.00
C MET A 230 10.42 23.34 -2.81
N LYS A 231 9.66 23.69 -1.76
CA LYS A 231 10.21 24.13 -0.48
C LYS A 231 10.36 22.95 0.47
N VAL A 232 11.52 22.84 1.10
CA VAL A 232 11.92 21.72 1.96
C VAL A 232 12.64 22.23 3.20
N ARG A 233 12.85 21.37 4.21
CA ARG A 233 13.71 21.67 5.35
C ARG A 233 14.83 20.65 5.47
N LEU A 234 15.99 21.10 5.95
CA LEU A 234 17.03 20.18 6.39
C LEU A 234 16.61 19.52 7.70
N SER A 235 16.66 18.20 7.75
CA SER A 235 16.39 17.43 8.95
C SER A 235 17.46 17.73 10.02
N THR A 236 17.14 17.49 11.29
CA THR A 236 18.12 17.65 12.39
C THR A 236 19.24 16.60 12.34
N GLY A 237 19.06 15.53 11.55
CA GLY A 237 20.07 14.50 11.28
C GLY A 237 20.96 14.81 10.08
N ALA A 238 20.66 15.85 9.31
CA ALA A 238 21.43 16.29 8.16
C ALA A 238 22.77 16.87 8.61
N THR A 239 23.78 16.03 8.77
CA THR A 239 25.08 16.44 9.32
C THR A 239 26.11 16.78 8.25
N ASN A 240 25.86 16.42 6.98
CA ASN A 240 26.80 16.60 5.87
C ASN A 240 26.11 16.99 4.55
N ALA A 241 26.88 17.59 3.65
CA ALA A 241 26.52 17.85 2.25
C ALA A 241 27.10 16.78 1.30
N SER A 242 26.50 16.64 0.12
CA SER A 242 26.78 15.60 -0.90
C SER A 242 27.18 16.22 -2.27
N ARG A 243 27.21 15.40 -3.33
CA ARG A 243 27.94 15.46 -4.61
C ARG A 243 29.38 14.95 -4.55
N TYR A 244 29.53 13.80 -3.89
CA TYR A 244 30.70 12.93 -3.88
C TYR A 244 31.89 13.40 -3.02
N TRP A 245 31.54 13.93 -1.84
CA TRP A 245 32.37 14.01 -0.61
C TRP A 245 33.30 15.21 -0.35
N SER A 246 33.00 16.41 -0.88
CA SER A 246 33.41 17.63 -0.17
C SER A 246 32.46 17.86 1.03
N ARG A 247 32.64 17.08 2.12
CA ARG A 247 31.83 17.14 3.34
C ARG A 247 31.92 18.52 3.99
N ARG A 248 31.07 19.44 3.57
CA ARG A 248 30.81 20.65 4.35
C ARG A 248 29.88 20.25 5.49
N ILE A 249 30.38 20.40 6.72
CA ILE A 249 29.57 20.16 7.91
C ILE A 249 28.41 21.17 7.90
N LEU A 250 27.19 20.65 8.04
CA LEU A 250 26.01 21.48 8.23
C LEU A 250 26.00 21.96 9.70
N GLU A 251 26.35 23.22 9.91
CA GLU A 251 26.24 23.85 11.23
C GLU A 251 24.78 23.84 11.73
N LYS A 252 24.58 23.73 13.05
CA LYS A 252 23.26 23.74 13.69
C LYS A 252 22.37 24.90 13.24
N LYS A 253 22.97 26.04 12.92
CA LYS A 253 22.23 27.23 12.44
C LYS A 253 21.48 26.98 11.14
N PHE A 254 21.95 26.05 10.29
CA PHE A 254 21.36 25.73 8.99
C PHE A 254 20.26 24.65 9.08
N LEU A 255 20.20 23.89 10.17
CA LEU A 255 19.22 22.83 10.38
C LEU A 255 17.84 23.41 10.67
N GLY A 256 16.78 22.75 10.20
CA GLY A 256 15.40 23.21 10.38
C GLY A 256 15.02 24.48 9.61
N GLN A 257 15.99 25.15 8.96
CA GLN A 257 15.71 26.23 8.03
C GLN A 257 15.05 25.70 6.75
N GLU A 258 14.36 26.61 6.07
CA GLU A 258 13.70 26.32 4.83
C GLU A 258 14.57 26.63 3.62
N TYR A 259 14.55 25.73 2.65
CA TYR A 259 15.27 25.86 1.40
C TYR A 259 14.36 25.58 0.22
N THR A 260 14.78 26.04 -0.96
CA THR A 260 14.14 25.71 -2.23
C THR A 260 15.00 24.71 -2.97
N ILE A 261 14.37 23.70 -3.56
CA ILE A 261 15.05 22.77 -4.47
C ILE A 261 15.39 23.51 -5.77
N GLY A 262 16.68 23.74 -6.01
CA GLY A 262 17.19 24.31 -7.25
C GLY A 262 17.35 23.28 -8.36
N ASP A 263 17.71 22.05 -8.01
CA ASP A 263 17.96 20.96 -8.96
C ASP A 263 17.91 19.57 -8.30
N VAL A 264 17.73 18.53 -9.11
CA VAL A 264 17.61 17.13 -8.68
C VAL A 264 18.46 16.24 -9.57
N VAL A 265 19.35 15.44 -8.98
CA VAL A 265 20.22 14.53 -9.73
C VAL A 265 20.17 13.13 -9.12
N ALA A 266 20.08 12.12 -9.97
CA ALA A 266 20.12 10.72 -9.56
C ALA A 266 21.52 10.35 -9.03
N THR A 267 21.57 9.69 -7.88
CA THR A 267 22.82 9.28 -7.20
C THR A 267 22.71 7.85 -6.70
N ALA A 268 23.85 7.17 -6.62
CA ALA A 268 24.00 5.86 -5.97
C ALA A 268 24.85 6.01 -4.69
N GLU A 269 24.47 6.98 -3.85
CA GLU A 269 25.18 7.32 -2.62
C GLU A 269 24.41 6.79 -1.40
N SER A 270 24.90 5.69 -0.83
CA SER A 270 24.33 5.06 0.37
C SER A 270 22.85 4.68 0.17
N GLN A 271 21.98 5.08 1.10
CA GLN A 271 20.54 4.84 1.09
C GLN A 271 19.75 5.88 0.27
N SER A 272 20.44 6.73 -0.52
CA SER A 272 19.80 7.79 -1.29
C SER A 272 19.79 7.50 -2.79
N PRO A 273 18.63 7.52 -3.46
CA PRO A 273 18.55 7.42 -4.91
C PRO A 273 18.70 8.77 -5.62
N TYR A 274 18.58 9.89 -4.89
CA TYR A 274 18.69 11.24 -5.43
C TYR A 274 19.40 12.18 -4.46
N GLN A 275 20.10 13.14 -5.05
CA GLN A 275 20.63 14.30 -4.36
C GLN A 275 19.97 15.58 -4.89
N TYR A 276 19.93 16.58 -4.04
CA TYR A 276 19.14 17.78 -4.23
C TYR A 276 19.98 19.02 -3.99
N LEU A 277 19.96 19.94 -4.95
CA LEU A 277 20.56 21.25 -4.76
C LEU A 277 19.59 22.11 -3.95
N ILE A 278 20.01 22.54 -2.77
CA ILE A 278 19.31 23.52 -1.96
C ILE A 278 20.04 24.86 -2.00
N SER A 279 19.27 25.94 -2.04
CA SER A 279 19.79 27.31 -2.08
C SER A 279 19.21 28.15 -0.94
N SER A 280 20.07 28.93 -0.27
CA SER A 280 19.68 30.00 0.67
C SER A 280 20.67 31.15 0.61
N ASN A 281 20.20 32.36 0.91
CA ASN A 281 21.02 33.58 0.97
C ASN A 281 22.14 33.48 2.03
N THR A 282 21.96 32.66 3.07
CA THR A 282 22.93 32.49 4.17
C THR A 282 23.85 31.28 4.00
N LEU A 283 23.40 30.22 3.32
CA LEU A 283 24.15 28.97 3.12
C LEU A 283 24.88 28.91 1.78
N GLY A 284 24.38 29.65 0.78
CA GLY A 284 24.72 29.46 -0.62
C GLY A 284 24.03 28.21 -1.20
N ASN A 285 24.61 27.69 -2.29
CA ASN A 285 24.15 26.47 -2.96
C ASN A 285 24.84 25.24 -2.36
N LEU A 286 24.06 24.23 -1.99
CA LEU A 286 24.57 23.01 -1.38
C LEU A 286 23.81 21.79 -1.87
N TRP A 287 24.50 20.70 -2.17
CA TRP A 287 23.87 19.41 -2.48
C TRP A 287 23.66 18.61 -1.20
N VAL A 288 22.48 18.02 -1.05
CA VAL A 288 22.12 17.18 0.11
C VAL A 288 21.37 15.93 -0.35
N LEU A 289 21.40 14.88 0.46
CA LEU A 289 20.76 13.60 0.12
C LEU A 289 19.26 13.62 0.45
N GLU A 290 18.47 12.78 -0.22
CA GLU A 290 17.02 12.74 -0.05
C GLU A 290 16.58 12.52 1.40
N GLN A 291 17.26 11.64 2.14
CA GLN A 291 16.97 11.33 3.55
C GLN A 291 17.25 12.49 4.51
N ASP A 292 18.10 13.44 4.09
CA ASP A 292 18.44 14.64 4.86
C ASP A 292 17.40 15.76 4.66
N LEU A 293 16.49 15.57 3.71
CA LEU A 293 15.41 16.48 3.41
C LEU A 293 14.08 15.97 3.99
N ALA A 294 13.41 16.86 4.70
CA ALA A 294 12.01 16.68 5.07
C ALA A 294 11.14 17.49 4.10
N ASP A 295 10.09 16.85 3.59
CA ASP A 295 8.96 17.57 3.01
C ASP A 295 8.33 18.45 4.08
N ARG A 296 7.74 19.55 3.62
CA ARG A 296 6.83 20.36 4.43
C ARG A 296 5.54 19.60 4.84
N THR A 297 5.43 18.28 4.61
CA THR A 297 4.24 17.52 4.99
C THR A 297 4.21 17.35 6.51
N ILE A 298 3.65 18.38 7.15
CA ILE A 298 2.96 18.23 8.41
C ILE A 298 1.93 17.12 8.22
N ARG A 299 2.08 16.00 8.95
CA ARG A 299 0.97 15.06 9.11
C ARG A 299 0.11 15.58 10.25
N PHE A 300 -1.09 16.06 9.93
CA PHE A 300 -2.10 16.24 10.95
C PHE A 300 -2.57 14.84 11.36
N ILE A 301 -2.41 14.49 12.62
CA ILE A 301 -2.64 13.13 13.13
C ILE A 301 -4.12 12.68 13.00
N THR A 302 -5.04 13.61 12.72
CA THR A 302 -6.48 13.32 12.64
C THR A 302 -7.06 13.68 11.28
N ASN A 303 -7.74 12.73 10.62
CA ASN A 303 -8.65 12.97 9.50
C ASN A 303 -9.89 13.76 9.97
N GLU A 304 -9.73 15.04 10.27
CA GLU A 304 -10.85 15.95 10.59
C GLU A 304 -11.17 16.79 9.33
N PRO A 305 -12.44 16.82 8.86
CA PRO A 305 -12.83 17.71 7.76
C PRO A 305 -12.63 19.17 8.21
N PHE A 306 -12.36 20.08 7.27
CA PHE A 306 -12.14 21.53 7.48
C PHE A 306 -10.70 21.94 7.86
N MET A 307 -9.73 21.49 7.06
CA MET A 307 -8.29 21.75 7.21
C MET A 307 -7.81 22.95 6.37
N ASN A 308 -8.02 24.18 6.83
CA ASN A 308 -7.12 25.29 6.51
C ASN A 308 -6.43 25.74 7.80
N GLN A 309 -5.16 26.13 7.75
CA GLN A 309 -4.42 26.64 8.93
C GLN A 309 -4.92 28.04 9.38
N GLU A 310 -6.15 28.38 9.02
CA GLU A 310 -6.84 29.60 9.38
C GLU A 310 -7.71 29.34 10.59
N HIS A 311 -8.09 30.42 11.27
CA HIS A 311 -8.96 30.34 12.42
C HIS A 311 -10.40 30.08 11.98
N ASN A 312 -11.06 29.11 12.60
CA ASN A 312 -12.43 28.71 12.24
C ASN A 312 -13.52 29.65 12.81
N GLN A 313 -13.20 30.91 13.16
CA GLN A 313 -14.24 31.95 13.39
C GLN A 313 -14.61 32.73 12.13
N ASN A 314 -14.02 32.43 10.98
CA ASN A 314 -14.65 32.83 9.75
C ASN A 314 -15.52 31.66 9.28
N PRO A 315 -16.85 31.76 9.44
CA PRO A 315 -17.70 31.21 8.40
C PRO A 315 -17.13 31.60 7.06
N GLU A 316 -17.20 30.75 6.05
CA GLU A 316 -17.06 31.26 4.70
C GLU A 316 -18.08 32.39 4.55
N VAL A 317 -17.61 33.65 4.63
CA VAL A 317 -18.44 34.83 4.50
C VAL A 317 -18.71 35.01 3.02
N LYS A 318 -19.47 34.09 2.44
CA LYS A 318 -20.26 34.37 1.25
C LYS A 318 -21.59 34.92 1.75
N ASN A 319 -21.72 36.25 1.69
CA ASN A 319 -22.97 37.03 1.90
C ASN A 319 -23.39 37.36 3.34
N LYS A 320 -22.48 37.36 4.34
CA LYS A 320 -22.73 37.83 5.74
C LYS A 320 -23.80 37.08 6.56
N ASN A 321 -24.26 35.91 6.12
CA ASN A 321 -25.34 35.20 6.83
C ASN A 321 -24.79 34.00 7.63
N LEU A 322 -24.97 34.02 8.95
CA LEU A 322 -24.69 32.90 9.85
C LEU A 322 -25.90 31.96 9.92
N TYR A 323 -25.73 30.78 10.51
CA TYR A 323 -26.85 29.93 10.87
C TYR A 323 -27.00 29.83 12.39
N LYS A 324 -28.23 29.64 12.85
CA LYS A 324 -28.54 29.24 14.22
C LYS A 324 -29.51 28.06 14.22
N THR A 325 -29.36 27.18 15.19
CA THR A 325 -30.30 26.09 15.45
C THR A 325 -31.04 26.35 16.75
N VAL A 326 -32.37 26.31 16.75
CA VAL A 326 -33.22 26.72 17.88
C VAL A 326 -34.26 25.64 18.19
N ILE A 327 -34.48 25.40 19.48
CA ILE A 327 -35.64 24.69 20.03
C ILE A 327 -36.47 25.73 20.77
N ASN A 328 -37.75 25.86 20.41
CA ASN A 328 -38.67 26.83 20.99
C ASN A 328 -39.71 26.16 21.88
N ASN A 329 -40.56 26.97 22.50
CA ASN A 329 -41.74 26.57 23.27
C ASN A 329 -41.43 25.74 24.52
N ILE A 330 -40.22 25.84 25.07
CA ILE A 330 -39.81 25.14 26.29
C ILE A 330 -40.57 25.75 27.48
N SER A 331 -41.34 24.93 28.19
CA SER A 331 -42.25 25.40 29.24
C SER A 331 -41.59 25.95 30.50
N LYS A 332 -40.37 25.50 30.84
CA LYS A 332 -39.66 25.86 32.08
C LYS A 332 -38.22 26.31 31.83
N GLU A 333 -37.77 27.30 32.59
CA GLU A 333 -36.37 27.78 32.54
C GLU A 333 -35.38 26.68 32.92
N SER A 334 -35.69 25.89 33.94
CA SER A 334 -34.84 24.79 34.40
C SER A 334 -34.60 23.76 33.30
N THR A 335 -35.62 23.45 32.50
CA THR A 335 -35.49 22.56 31.34
C THR A 335 -34.59 23.17 30.27
N ALA A 336 -34.81 24.44 29.90
CA ALA A 336 -33.98 25.12 28.91
C ALA A 336 -32.51 25.24 29.34
N LYS A 337 -32.27 25.47 30.64
CA LYS A 337 -30.95 25.48 31.26
C LYS A 337 -30.28 24.11 31.21
N LEU A 338 -30.98 23.04 31.59
CA LEU A 338 -30.47 21.66 31.50
C LEU A 338 -30.14 21.26 30.07
N MET A 339 -31.00 21.63 29.10
CA MET A 339 -30.73 21.39 27.68
C MET A 339 -29.48 22.13 27.23
N ALA A 340 -29.27 23.37 27.68
CA ALA A 340 -28.05 24.13 27.39
C ALA A 340 -26.80 23.49 28.01
N GLU A 341 -26.86 23.09 29.27
CA GLU A 341 -25.74 22.44 29.97
C GLU A 341 -25.41 21.06 29.38
N PHE A 342 -26.41 20.23 29.11
CA PHE A 342 -26.25 18.94 28.46
C PHE A 342 -25.67 19.11 27.05
N THR A 343 -26.27 19.98 26.23
CA THR A 343 -25.79 20.21 24.86
C THR A 343 -24.37 20.70 24.86
N ARG A 344 -24.01 21.64 25.77
CA ARG A 344 -22.61 22.04 25.97
C ARG A 344 -21.76 20.78 26.18
N SER A 345 -21.99 20.00 27.23
CA SER A 345 -21.17 18.82 27.54
C SER A 345 -21.04 17.80 26.39
N LYS A 346 -22.06 17.64 25.54
CA LYS A 346 -22.07 16.69 24.41
C LYS A 346 -21.52 17.25 23.09
N THR A 347 -21.52 18.57 22.91
CA THR A 347 -21.04 19.23 21.68
C THR A 347 -19.65 19.85 21.84
N TRP A 348 -18.99 19.70 22.99
CA TRP A 348 -17.62 20.19 23.24
C TRP A 348 -16.58 19.84 22.15
N PRO A 349 -16.54 18.61 21.60
CA PRO A 349 -15.63 18.29 20.49
C PRO A 349 -16.02 18.94 19.17
N MET A 350 -17.32 19.16 18.95
CA MET A 350 -17.86 19.72 17.70
C MET A 350 -17.78 21.24 17.65
N LEU A 351 -17.95 21.90 18.79
CA LEU A 351 -17.82 23.34 18.90
C LEU A 351 -16.35 23.73 18.63
N THR A 352 -15.38 23.00 19.16
CA THR A 352 -13.94 23.33 19.06
C THR A 352 -13.21 22.87 17.79
N ASN A 353 -13.92 22.23 16.86
CA ASN A 353 -13.29 21.72 15.64
C ASN A 353 -12.70 22.89 14.82
N GLY A 354 -11.36 22.92 14.74
CA GLY A 354 -10.60 23.91 13.97
C GLY A 354 -9.79 24.95 14.78
N ASN A 355 -9.73 24.88 16.12
CA ASN A 355 -8.95 25.86 16.91
C ASN A 355 -7.77 25.30 17.71
N VAL A 356 -7.74 23.99 17.99
CA VAL A 356 -6.60 23.32 18.64
C VAL A 356 -6.21 22.08 17.83
N PHE A 357 -4.99 22.08 17.32
CA PHE A 357 -4.46 21.07 16.40
C PHE A 357 -3.32 20.30 17.03
N LEU A 358 -3.23 18.99 16.75
CA LEU A 358 -2.03 18.20 17.00
C LEU A 358 -1.35 17.97 15.65
N ILE A 359 -0.11 18.45 15.56
CA ILE A 359 0.71 18.45 14.37
C ILE A 359 1.88 17.48 14.62
N GLU A 360 2.06 16.52 13.73
CA GLU A 360 3.25 15.67 13.72
C GLU A 360 4.30 16.26 12.78
N TYR A 361 5.44 16.64 13.36
CA TYR A 361 6.68 16.87 12.63
C TYR A 361 7.53 15.60 12.65
N PRO A 362 8.52 15.44 11.75
CA PRO A 362 9.42 14.28 11.75
C PRO A 362 10.16 14.05 13.07
N THR A 363 10.45 15.11 13.84
CA THR A 363 11.29 15.05 15.05
C THR A 363 10.51 15.21 16.36
N HIS A 364 9.30 15.75 16.32
CA HIS A 364 8.50 16.09 17.50
C HIS A 364 7.02 16.24 17.12
N LEU A 365 6.16 16.33 18.12
CA LEU A 365 4.78 16.76 18.01
C LEU A 365 4.67 18.23 18.41
N MET A 366 3.66 18.92 17.89
CA MET A 366 3.30 20.27 18.29
C MET A 366 1.80 20.34 18.51
N VAL A 367 1.38 20.97 19.61
CA VAL A 367 -0.01 21.40 19.77
C VAL A 367 -0.12 22.87 19.40
N LYS A 368 -1.00 23.20 18.46
CA LYS A 368 -1.20 24.57 17.98
C LYS A 368 -2.59 25.06 18.32
N VAL A 369 -2.67 26.18 19.02
CA VAL A 369 -3.91 26.88 19.36
C VAL A 369 -4.03 28.11 18.48
N VAL A 370 -5.09 28.22 17.69
CA VAL A 370 -5.33 29.35 16.77
C VAL A 370 -6.52 30.18 17.22
N GLY A 371 -6.60 31.44 16.76
CA GLY A 371 -7.75 32.30 17.02
C GLY A 371 -7.69 33.13 18.30
N VAL A 372 -6.50 33.34 18.86
CA VAL A 372 -6.32 34.04 20.12
C VAL A 372 -6.41 35.54 19.89
N LYS A 373 -7.37 36.24 20.52
CA LYS A 373 -7.43 37.70 20.42
C LYS A 373 -6.19 38.33 21.08
N LEU A 374 -5.78 39.50 20.59
CA LEU A 374 -4.59 40.20 21.08
C LEU A 374 -4.65 40.51 22.58
N ASP A 375 -5.79 40.97 23.06
CA ASP A 375 -6.07 41.29 24.46
C ASP A 375 -6.07 40.06 25.38
N SER A 376 -6.47 38.89 24.87
CA SER A 376 -6.49 37.64 25.65
C SER A 376 -5.21 36.81 25.54
N THR A 377 -4.25 37.21 24.69
CA THR A 377 -3.06 36.40 24.36
C THR A 377 -2.23 36.00 25.56
N ALA A 378 -1.96 36.93 26.48
CA ALA A 378 -1.18 36.64 27.68
C ALA A 378 -1.87 35.61 28.58
N SER A 379 -3.18 35.76 28.79
CA SER A 379 -3.99 34.86 29.61
C SER A 379 -4.09 33.45 29.00
N VAL A 380 -4.36 33.35 27.69
CA VAL A 380 -4.44 32.07 26.99
C VAL A 380 -3.08 31.37 26.98
N LYS A 381 -1.97 32.11 26.76
CA LYS A 381 -0.61 31.53 26.84
C LYS A 381 -0.31 30.96 28.22
N ALA A 382 -0.62 31.70 29.29
CA ALA A 382 -0.39 31.25 30.66
C ALA A 382 -1.18 29.97 30.96
N GLU A 383 -2.42 29.89 30.48
CA GLU A 383 -3.26 28.71 30.67
C GLU A 383 -2.80 27.51 29.84
N CYS A 384 -2.36 27.72 28.59
CA CYS A 384 -1.71 26.70 27.78
C CYS A 384 -0.49 26.13 28.50
N LEU A 385 0.34 26.99 29.08
CA LEU A 385 1.53 26.58 29.82
C LEU A 385 1.17 25.78 31.08
N ARG A 386 0.18 26.23 31.86
CA ARG A 386 -0.31 25.53 33.05
C ARG A 386 -0.79 24.12 32.71
N LEU A 387 -1.63 23.98 31.69
CA LEU A 387 -2.16 22.69 31.24
C LEU A 387 -1.07 21.78 30.67
N THR A 388 -0.12 22.36 29.92
CA THR A 388 1.03 21.62 29.39
C THR A 388 1.88 21.07 30.53
N LYS A 389 2.24 21.90 31.52
CA LYS A 389 3.01 21.47 32.69
C LYS A 389 2.27 20.46 33.57
N GLY A 390 0.94 20.52 33.61
CA GLY A 390 0.12 19.51 34.29
C GLY A 390 0.19 18.12 33.62
N GLN A 391 0.43 18.06 32.31
CA GLN A 391 0.63 16.80 31.57
C GLN A 391 2.10 16.40 31.45
N ILE A 392 2.97 17.40 31.39
CA ILE A 392 4.40 17.29 31.12
C ILE A 392 5.14 18.21 32.10
N PRO A 393 5.44 17.76 33.33
CA PRO A 393 6.06 18.60 34.35
C PRO A 393 7.39 19.23 33.95
N LYS A 394 8.16 18.55 33.09
CA LYS A 394 9.48 18.98 32.60
C LYS A 394 9.42 19.84 31.31
N TYR A 395 8.25 20.28 30.87
CA TYR A 395 8.12 21.06 29.64
C TYR A 395 8.88 22.39 29.75
N ASN A 396 9.70 22.71 28.75
CA ASN A 396 10.47 23.94 28.68
C ASN A 396 9.60 25.08 28.14
N GLU A 397 9.37 26.11 28.94
CA GLU A 397 8.48 27.23 28.58
C GLU A 397 8.94 27.98 27.32
N ARG A 398 10.25 27.95 27.01
CA ARG A 398 10.81 28.56 25.80
C ARG A 398 10.32 27.93 24.51
N ASP A 399 9.87 26.68 24.57
CA ASP A 399 9.30 25.97 23.43
C ASP A 399 7.84 26.40 23.17
N MET A 400 7.23 27.19 24.08
CA MET A 400 5.91 27.79 23.85
C MET A 400 6.01 29.19 23.23
N LYS A 401 5.57 29.31 21.98
CA LYS A 401 5.69 30.54 21.19
C LYS A 401 4.33 31.18 20.95
N VAL A 402 4.33 32.52 20.89
CA VAL A 402 3.19 33.30 20.37
C VAL A 402 3.57 33.74 18.97
N VAL A 403 2.71 33.45 18.00
CA VAL A 403 2.91 33.85 16.60
C VAL A 403 1.87 34.92 16.25
N LEU A 404 2.36 36.10 15.88
CA LEU A 404 1.55 37.23 15.43
C LEU A 404 1.13 37.01 13.97
N GLN A 405 -0.17 37.07 13.68
CA GLN A 405 -0.64 37.02 12.29
C GLN A 405 -0.50 38.37 11.58
N THR A 406 -0.27 38.33 10.26
CA THR A 406 -0.16 39.50 9.38
C THR A 406 -1.40 40.40 9.39
N ASN A 407 -2.58 39.82 9.66
CA ASN A 407 -3.85 40.56 9.76
C ASN A 407 -3.97 41.42 11.03
N LYS A 408 -3.04 41.28 12.00
CA LYS A 408 -3.04 41.97 13.32
C LYS A 408 -4.36 41.87 14.09
N LYS A 409 -5.16 40.83 13.84
CA LYS A 409 -6.43 40.60 14.55
C LYS A 409 -6.33 39.46 15.56
N TYR A 410 -5.54 38.45 15.24
CA TYR A 410 -5.40 37.24 16.05
C TYR A 410 -3.94 36.78 16.14
N ASN A 411 -3.66 36.05 17.21
CA ASN A 411 -2.42 35.36 17.49
C ASN A 411 -2.65 33.85 17.51
N TRP A 412 -1.57 33.10 17.34
CA TRP A 412 -1.52 31.67 17.60
C TRP A 412 -0.57 31.38 18.77
N ILE A 413 -0.83 30.28 19.48
CA ILE A 413 0.08 29.74 20.48
C ILE A 413 0.55 28.38 19.98
N GLU A 414 1.86 28.22 19.87
CA GLU A 414 2.51 26.97 19.49
C GLU A 414 3.13 26.34 20.74
N ILE A 415 2.68 25.15 21.10
CA ILE A 415 3.25 24.30 22.15
C ILE A 415 4.14 23.30 21.41
N ASP A 416 5.41 23.66 21.26
CA ASP A 416 6.35 23.02 20.34
C ASP A 416 7.19 21.94 21.05
N ASN A 417 8.00 21.20 20.29
CA ASN A 417 9.02 20.27 20.83
C ASN A 417 8.48 19.17 21.77
N LEU A 418 7.28 18.65 21.52
CA LEU A 418 6.73 17.52 22.28
C LEU A 418 7.32 16.18 21.75
N PRO A 419 7.72 15.23 22.61
CA PRO A 419 8.26 13.94 22.14
C PRO A 419 7.28 13.14 21.27
N LYS A 420 7.81 12.43 20.25
CA LYS A 420 7.00 11.67 19.29
C LYS A 420 6.27 10.47 19.90
N ASP A 421 6.92 9.81 20.85
CA ASP A 421 6.38 8.70 21.62
C ASP A 421 5.25 9.13 22.58
N TRP A 422 5.01 10.43 22.75
CA TRP A 422 4.00 10.98 23.65
C TRP A 422 2.70 11.35 22.94
N GLN A 423 2.34 10.64 21.88
CA GLN A 423 1.11 10.91 21.12
C GLN A 423 -0.14 10.84 22.00
N ALA A 424 -0.25 9.86 22.91
CA ALA A 424 -1.37 9.73 23.83
C ALA A 424 -1.45 10.90 24.82
N ILE A 425 -0.31 11.35 25.34
CA ILE A 425 -0.22 12.51 26.25
C ILE A 425 -0.58 13.80 25.50
N SER A 426 -0.07 13.96 24.27
CA SER A 426 -0.33 15.12 23.42
C SER A 426 -1.80 15.18 22.97
N ASN A 427 -2.42 14.03 22.71
CA ASN A 427 -3.86 13.93 22.44
C ASN A 427 -4.70 14.34 23.66
N ARG A 428 -4.30 13.91 24.87
CA ARG A 428 -4.97 14.32 26.11
C ARG A 428 -4.77 15.81 26.42
N LEU A 429 -3.57 16.35 26.20
CA LEU A 429 -3.30 17.78 26.30
C LEU A 429 -4.19 18.57 25.32
N ARG A 430 -4.25 18.14 24.05
CA ARG A 430 -5.15 18.71 23.04
C ARG A 430 -6.60 18.67 23.50
N TYR A 431 -7.07 17.55 24.05
CA TYR A 431 -8.43 17.43 24.60
C TYR A 431 -8.69 18.45 25.72
N ASN A 432 -7.81 18.54 26.71
CA ASN A 432 -7.94 19.48 27.84
C ASN A 432 -7.92 20.94 27.38
N LEU A 433 -7.10 21.28 26.37
CA LEU A 433 -7.06 22.63 25.80
C LEU A 433 -8.34 22.95 25.03
N ARG A 434 -8.88 21.99 24.28
CA ARG A 434 -10.19 22.14 23.63
C ARG A 434 -11.28 22.37 24.67
N GLU A 435 -11.32 21.55 25.71
CA GLU A 435 -12.24 21.71 26.83
C GLU A 435 -12.15 23.10 27.47
N ARG A 436 -10.94 23.55 27.80
CA ARG A 436 -10.71 24.82 28.48
C ARG A 436 -11.11 26.03 27.64
N PHE A 437 -10.82 25.99 26.34
CA PHE A 437 -11.04 27.14 25.47
C PHE A 437 -12.29 27.03 24.59
N CYS A 438 -13.16 26.05 24.84
CA CYS A 438 -14.39 25.85 24.07
C CYS A 438 -15.30 27.08 24.01
N GLN A 439 -15.29 27.92 25.05
CA GLN A 439 -16.06 29.17 25.09
C GLN A 439 -15.26 30.40 24.65
N TYR A 440 -13.93 30.30 24.53
CA TYR A 440 -13.05 31.41 24.17
C TYR A 440 -12.90 31.55 22.65
N PHE A 441 -12.85 30.43 21.92
CA PHE A 441 -12.55 30.42 20.48
C PHE A 441 -13.77 30.33 19.58
N LEU A 442 -14.98 30.36 20.11
CA LEU A 442 -16.19 30.37 19.31
C LEU A 442 -17.08 31.52 19.73
N ASP A 443 -17.49 32.31 18.76
CA ASP A 443 -18.73 33.05 18.90
C ASP A 443 -19.93 32.09 18.87
N THR A 444 -19.78 30.81 18.53
CA THR A 444 -20.82 29.79 18.66
C THR A 444 -21.23 29.59 20.11
N ARG A 445 -22.36 30.21 20.49
CA ARG A 445 -22.89 30.14 21.86
C ARG A 445 -24.04 29.15 21.92
N VAL A 446 -23.91 28.21 22.86
CA VAL A 446 -25.05 27.45 23.36
C VAL A 446 -25.68 28.30 24.47
N SER A 447 -26.88 28.80 24.26
CA SER A 447 -27.59 29.67 25.21
C SER A 447 -29.06 29.31 25.29
N TYR A 448 -29.72 29.78 26.33
CA TYR A 448 -31.18 29.76 26.44
C TYR A 448 -31.67 31.17 26.79
N GLY A 449 -32.95 31.44 26.52
CA GLY A 449 -33.56 32.72 26.83
C GLY A 449 -35.08 32.64 26.85
N LYS A 450 -35.74 33.74 27.20
CA LYS A 450 -37.20 33.83 27.31
C LYS A 450 -37.81 34.41 26.03
N GLN A 451 -38.90 33.80 25.56
CA GLN A 451 -39.73 34.25 24.44
C GLN A 451 -40.77 35.28 24.92
N SER A 452 -41.35 36.02 23.97
CA SER A 452 -42.38 37.04 24.24
C SER A 452 -43.67 36.47 24.85
N ASP A 453 -43.95 35.18 24.63
CA ASP A 453 -45.11 34.46 25.16
C ASP A 453 -44.86 33.86 26.57
N GLY A 454 -43.71 34.17 27.18
CA GLY A 454 -43.34 33.69 28.51
C GLY A 454 -42.67 32.32 28.55
N LYS A 455 -42.63 31.58 27.43
CA LYS A 455 -41.88 30.32 27.29
C LYS A 455 -40.39 30.56 27.09
N PHE A 456 -39.61 29.50 27.01
CA PHE A 456 -38.17 29.57 26.81
C PHE A 456 -37.75 28.97 25.48
N TYR A 457 -36.64 29.48 24.95
CA TYR A 457 -35.94 28.89 23.82
C TYR A 457 -34.55 28.43 24.25
N PHE A 458 -34.06 27.44 23.53
CA PHE A 458 -32.68 26.98 23.57
C PHE A 458 -32.09 27.18 22.16
N GLN A 459 -30.86 27.68 22.05
CA GLN A 459 -30.23 27.89 20.75
C GLN A 459 -28.73 27.61 20.73
N ILE A 460 -28.26 27.22 19.55
CA ILE A 460 -26.86 27.23 19.13
C ILE A 460 -26.76 28.29 18.03
N ILE A 461 -26.06 29.38 18.29
CA ILE A 461 -25.88 30.50 17.33
C ILE A 461 -24.50 30.48 16.69
N ASN A 462 -24.28 31.30 15.67
CA ASN A 462 -22.99 31.51 14.99
C ASN A 462 -22.42 30.19 14.41
N ILE A 463 -23.27 29.46 13.69
CA ILE A 463 -22.92 28.24 12.95
C ILE A 463 -22.50 28.63 11.53
N GLU A 464 -21.41 28.07 11.06
CA GLU A 464 -20.65 28.55 9.91
C GLU A 464 -21.28 28.23 8.55
N ASN A 465 -22.05 27.15 8.45
CA ASN A 465 -22.72 26.75 7.22
C ASN A 465 -23.97 25.90 7.51
N LYS A 466 -24.78 25.68 6.45
CA LYS A 466 -26.03 24.94 6.53
C LYS A 466 -25.83 23.45 6.83
N GLU A 467 -24.75 22.84 6.36
CA GLU A 467 -24.46 21.41 6.56
C GLU A 467 -24.19 21.11 8.04
N ARG A 468 -23.32 21.91 8.68
CA ARG A 468 -23.06 21.87 10.13
C ARG A 468 -24.32 22.16 10.94
N ALA A 469 -25.13 23.13 10.53
CA ALA A 469 -26.40 23.41 11.19
C ALA A 469 -27.38 22.23 11.09
N THR A 470 -27.37 21.51 9.96
CA THR A 470 -28.18 20.31 9.71
C THR A 470 -27.72 19.14 10.56
N GLU A 471 -26.41 18.90 10.65
CA GLU A 471 -25.83 17.88 11.53
C GLU A 471 -26.18 18.14 13.00
N LEU A 472 -26.04 19.38 13.46
CA LEU A 472 -26.39 19.78 14.83
C LEU A 472 -27.88 19.63 15.11
N ALA A 473 -28.75 20.02 14.17
CA ALA A 473 -30.20 19.85 14.31
C ALA A 473 -30.59 18.36 14.41
N ALA A 474 -29.95 17.49 13.63
CA ALA A 474 -30.19 16.04 13.69
C ALA A 474 -29.78 15.46 15.06
N LYS A 475 -28.63 15.87 15.62
CA LYS A 475 -28.17 15.46 16.95
C LYS A 475 -29.10 15.97 18.06
N LEU A 476 -29.51 17.24 17.98
CA LEU A 476 -30.47 17.81 18.92
C LEU A 476 -31.80 17.09 18.88
N LYS A 477 -32.30 16.70 17.69
CA LYS A 477 -33.50 15.88 17.55
C LYS A 477 -33.34 14.51 18.23
N GLY A 478 -32.15 13.91 18.16
CA GLY A 478 -31.84 12.66 18.85
C GLY A 478 -31.77 12.79 20.38
N TRP A 479 -31.28 13.93 20.89
CA TRP A 479 -31.17 14.18 22.33
C TRP A 479 -32.46 14.72 22.97
N PHE A 480 -33.19 15.54 22.22
CA PHE A 480 -34.37 16.27 22.64
C PHE A 480 -35.46 16.17 21.56
N PRO A 481 -36.13 15.01 21.44
CA PRO A 481 -37.21 14.84 20.48
C PRO A 481 -38.39 15.75 20.84
N GLY A 482 -38.75 16.69 19.97
CA GLY A 482 -39.79 17.70 20.21
C GLY A 482 -41.22 17.21 19.99
N ASP A 483 -41.41 15.90 19.85
CA ASP A 483 -42.71 15.30 19.52
C ASP A 483 -43.57 14.99 20.78
N THR A 484 -43.15 15.47 21.97
CA THR A 484 -43.77 15.17 23.27
C THR A 484 -44.62 16.31 23.86
N ASN A 485 -45.08 17.28 23.05
CA ASN A 485 -45.84 18.48 23.46
C ASN A 485 -45.12 19.51 24.37
N GLU A 486 -43.86 19.26 24.77
CA GLU A 486 -43.15 20.14 25.72
C GLU A 486 -42.27 21.24 25.09
N TYR A 487 -41.85 21.07 23.83
CA TYR A 487 -41.00 22.00 23.07
C TYR A 487 -40.95 21.57 21.58
N THR A 488 -40.50 22.44 20.68
CA THR A 488 -40.44 22.12 19.23
C THR A 488 -39.26 21.21 18.89
N ASN A 489 -39.30 20.54 17.73
CA ASN A 489 -38.08 20.00 17.13
C ASN A 489 -37.06 21.11 16.83
N ALA A 490 -35.77 20.74 16.75
CA ALA A 490 -34.70 21.66 16.40
C ALA A 490 -34.90 22.23 14.97
N GLN A 491 -34.93 23.56 14.87
CA GLN A 491 -35.16 24.30 13.63
C GLN A 491 -33.93 25.12 13.28
N ILE A 492 -33.60 25.19 11.98
CA ILE A 492 -32.44 25.93 11.47
C ILE A 492 -32.92 27.26 10.90
N PHE A 493 -32.29 28.35 11.34
CA PHE A 493 -32.57 29.69 10.87
C PHE A 493 -31.30 30.33 10.33
N LEU A 494 -31.49 31.22 9.35
CA LEU A 494 -30.47 32.19 8.98
C LEU A 494 -30.39 33.23 10.10
N GLN A 495 -29.19 33.44 10.62
CA GLN A 495 -28.85 34.47 11.57
C GLN A 495 -28.25 35.66 10.80
N ARG A 496 -29.00 36.76 10.78
CA ARG A 496 -28.61 38.02 10.14
C ARG A 496 -27.76 38.88 11.06
#